data_AF-A0A3C7VUS3-F1
#
_entry.id   AF-A0A3C7VUS3-F1
#
_cell.length_a   1.000
_cell.length_b   1.000
_cell.length_c   1.000
_cell.angle_alpha   90.00
_cell.angle_beta   90.00
_cell.angle_gamma   90.00
#
_symmetry.space_group_name_H-M   'P 1'
#
loop_
_entity.id
_entity.type
_entity.pdbx_description
1 polymer ?
#
loop_
_entity_poly.entity_id
_entity_poly.type
_entity_poly.pdbx_seq_one_letter_code
_entity_poly.pdbx_strand_id
1 'polypeptide(L)' 'MDAPTPDAATPSDSAVRRFLFEGADLRGEVVRVDGAFAAILQNHQYAPGVRDLLGEFLA' A
#
# COMPACT_ATOMS: atom_id res chain seq x y z
N MET A 1 -27.53 -21.04 10.24
CA MET A 1 -26.59 -21.42 9.16
C MET A 1 -26.02 -20.11 8.67
N ASP A 2 -25.11 -19.52 9.46
CA ASP A 2 -24.46 -18.25 9.12
C ASP A 2 -23.39 -18.56 8.07
N ALA A 3 -23.62 -18.06 6.86
CA ALA A 3 -22.54 -17.93 5.90
C ALA A 3 -21.59 -16.84 6.42
N PRO A 4 -20.26 -17.02 6.37
CA PRO A 4 -19.37 -15.90 6.63
C PRO A 4 -19.58 -14.89 5.51
N THR A 5 -20.19 -13.75 5.84
CA THR A 5 -20.16 -12.54 5.02
C THR A 5 -18.69 -12.27 4.69
N PRO A 6 -18.28 -12.27 3.41
CA PRO A 6 -16.98 -11.73 3.07
C PRO A 6 -17.03 -10.27 3.50
N ASP A 7 -16.22 -9.92 4.48
CA ASP A 7 -15.90 -8.55 4.83
C ASP A 7 -15.44 -7.88 3.53
N ALA A 8 -16.37 -7.19 2.86
CA ALA A 8 -16.08 -6.30 1.76
C ALA A 8 -15.42 -5.08 2.38
N ALA A 9 -14.21 -5.28 2.92
CA ALA A 9 -13.27 -4.23 3.16
C ALA A 9 -13.08 -3.56 1.81
N THR A 10 -13.73 -2.40 1.61
CA THR A 10 -13.22 -1.38 0.71
C THR A 10 -11.73 -1.36 0.97
N PRO A 11 -10.86 -1.67 -0.01
CA PRO A 11 -9.44 -1.77 0.27
C PRO A 11 -9.03 -0.41 0.83
N SER A 12 -8.66 -0.38 2.11
CA SER A 12 -7.92 0.74 2.68
C SER A 12 -6.79 0.97 1.70
N ASP A 13 -6.79 2.14 1.08
CA ASP A 13 -6.12 2.45 -0.18
C ASP A 13 -4.57 2.33 -0.06
N SER A 14 -4.09 1.99 1.15
CA SER A 14 -2.72 1.58 1.45
C SER A 14 -2.72 0.41 2.45
N ALA A 15 -1.76 -0.51 2.32
CA ALA A 15 -1.67 -1.72 3.12
C ALA A 15 -0.22 -2.19 3.30
N VAL A 16 0.05 -2.92 4.39
CA VAL A 16 1.36 -3.54 4.66
C VAL A 16 1.14 -5.01 5.03
N ARG A 17 1.89 -5.90 4.41
CA ARG A 17 1.86 -7.34 4.70
C ARG A 17 3.26 -7.90 4.83
N ARG A 18 3.59 -8.43 6.00
CA ARG A 18 4.84 -9.15 6.26
C ARG A 18 4.68 -10.63 5.97
N PHE A 19 5.74 -11.26 5.50
CA PHE A 19 5.79 -12.70 5.27
C PHE A 19 7.17 -13.27 5.60
N LEU A 20 7.22 -14.57 5.84
CA LEU A 20 8.42 -15.37 6.07
C LEU A 20 8.25 -16.65 5.25
N PHE A 21 9.30 -17.08 4.55
CA PHE A 21 9.29 -18.37 3.86
C PHE A 21 9.66 -19.50 4.84
N GLU A 22 8.78 -20.47 5.06
CA GLU A 22 8.99 -21.49 6.11
C GLU A 22 10.13 -22.50 5.83
N GLY A 23 10.78 -22.42 4.66
CA GLY A 23 11.93 -23.25 4.28
C GLY A 23 13.21 -22.48 3.92
N ALA A 24 13.20 -21.15 4.09
CA ALA A 24 14.35 -20.30 3.86
C ALA A 24 14.29 -19.14 4.86
N ASP A 25 15.39 -18.75 5.50
CA ASP A 25 15.40 -17.61 6.42
C ASP A 25 15.35 -16.27 5.66
N LEU A 26 14.27 -16.10 4.89
CA LEU A 26 13.97 -14.97 4.03
C LEU A 26 12.65 -14.39 4.51
N ARG A 27 12.74 -13.20 5.07
CA ARG A 27 11.61 -12.37 5.49
C ARG A 27 11.40 -11.30 4.43
N GLY A 28 10.15 -10.96 4.18
CA GLY A 28 9.82 -9.87 3.28
C GLY A 28 8.57 -9.14 3.72
N GLU A 29 8.33 -8.02 3.05
CA GLU A 29 7.16 -7.19 3.24
C GLU A 29 6.63 -6.76 1.87
N VAL A 30 5.31 -6.73 1.73
CA VAL A 30 4.61 -6.14 0.59
C VAL A 30 3.87 -4.92 1.10
N VAL A 31 4.21 -3.75 0.54
CA VAL A 31 3.62 -2.47 0.91
C VAL A 31 2.86 -1.92 -0.30
N ARG A 32 1.66 -1.41 -0.04
CA ARG A 32 0.82 -0.69 -1.00
C ARG A 32 0.62 0.71 -0.46
N VAL A 33 0.90 1.73 -1.26
CA VAL A 33 0.92 3.15 -0.83
C VAL A 33 0.03 4.05 -1.67
N ASP A 34 -0.78 3.51 -2.59
CA ASP A 34 -1.56 4.29 -3.55
C ASP A 34 -2.43 5.37 -2.90
N GLY A 35 -3.16 5.01 -1.83
CA GLY A 35 -3.99 5.92 -1.05
C GLY A 35 -3.22 7.00 -0.30
N ALA A 36 -2.14 6.61 0.39
CA ALA A 36 -1.28 7.55 1.09
C ALA A 36 -0.62 8.54 0.11
N PHE A 37 -0.17 8.04 -1.04
CA PHE A 37 0.39 8.85 -2.12
C PHE A 37 -0.65 9.80 -2.70
N ALA A 38 -1.86 9.30 -3.01
CA ALA A 38 -2.95 10.13 -3.51
C ALA A 38 -3.33 11.24 -2.51
N ALA A 39 -3.35 10.95 -1.21
CA ALA A 39 -3.61 11.96 -0.18
C ALA A 39 -2.52 13.04 -0.12
N ILE A 40 -1.25 12.68 -0.29
CA ILE A 40 -0.13 13.63 -0.35
C ILE A 40 -0.27 14.57 -1.56
N LEU A 41 -0.61 14.03 -2.73
CA LEU A 41 -0.79 14.82 -3.95
C LEU A 41 -2.03 15.70 -3.93
N GLN A 42 -3.07 15.32 -3.17
CA GLN A 42 -4.25 16.17 -2.98
C GLN A 42 -3.95 17.42 -2.14
N ASN A 43 -3.01 17.34 -1.21
CA ASN A 43 -2.63 18.47 -0.37
C ASN A 43 -1.82 19.54 -1.13
N HIS A 44 -1.09 19.16 -2.18
CA HIS A 44 -0.28 20.09 -2.97
C HIS A 44 -0.21 19.68 -4.44
N GLN A 45 -0.42 20.64 -5.35
CA GLN A 45 -0.18 20.47 -6.77
C GLN A 45 1.33 20.47 -7.07
N TYR A 46 1.96 19.33 -6.85
CA TYR A 46 3.35 19.12 -7.23
C TYR A 46 3.52 19.14 -8.75
N ALA A 47 4.64 19.73 -9.22
CA ALA A 47 5.04 19.58 -10.60
C ALA A 47 5.26 18.08 -10.91
N PRO A 48 5.01 17.62 -12.15
CA PRO A 48 5.06 16.18 -12.49
C PRO A 48 6.34 15.47 -12.05
N GLY A 49 7.51 16.08 -12.26
CA GLY A 49 8.79 15.47 -11.85
C GLY A 49 8.95 15.33 -10.33
N VAL A 50 8.34 16.21 -9.53
CA VAL A 50 8.38 16.11 -8.06
C VAL A 50 7.43 15.02 -7.58
N ARG A 51 6.25 14.89 -8.20
CA ARG A 51 5.31 13.80 -7.92
C ARG A 51 5.97 12.44 -8.14
N ASP A 52 6.66 12.28 -9.26
CA ASP A 52 7.22 10.98 -9.64
C ASP A 52 8.35 10.58 -8.67
N LEU A 53 9.23 11.52 -8.29
CA LEU A 53 10.26 11.31 -7.25
C LEU A 53 9.65 10.98 -5.87
N LEU A 54 8.54 11.60 -5.50
CA LEU A 54 7.84 11.29 -4.26
C LEU A 54 7.25 9.88 -4.29
N GLY A 55 6.74 9.44 -5.44
CA GLY A 55 6.24 8.08 -5.64
C GLY A 55 7.36 7.05 -5.51
N GLU A 56 8.51 7.31 -6.12
CA GLU A 56 9.71 6.46 -6.00
C GLU A 56 10.23 6.38 -4.56
N PHE A 57 10.17 7.48 -3.80
CA PHE A 57 10.58 7.49 -2.40
C PHE A 57 9.64 6.68 -1.47
N LEU A 58 8.36 6.60 -1.82
CA LEU A 58 7.33 5.91 -1.03
C LEU A 58 7.24 4.40 -1.31
N ALA A 59 7.82 3.92 -2.40
CA ALA A 59 7.83 2.51 -2.83
C ALA A 59 9.06 1.75 -2.31
#